data_AF-A0A519YQ71-F1
#
_entry.id   AF-A0A519YQ71-F1
#
_cell.length_a   1.000
_cell.length_b   1.000
_cell.length_c   1.000
_cell.angle_alpha   90.00
_cell.angle_beta   90.00
_cell.angle_gamma   90.00
#
_symmetry.space_group_name_H-M   'P 1'
#
loop_
_entity.id
_entity.type
_entity.pdbx_description
1 polymer ?
#
loop_
_entity_poly.entity_id
_entity_poly.type
_entity_poly.pdbx_seq_one_letter_code
_entity_poly.pdbx_strand_id
1 'polypeptide(L)'
;PGTGTPVPGGLEFEEATYLLRMIVRSGRTIIGLDLNEVAPGDTEWNAIVGARLLYQLCNWMAVSQGRLVAKGIGSADEKNKKK
;
A
#
# COMPACT_ATOMS: atom_id res chain seq x y z
N PRO A 1 -16.25 -8.12 1.57
CA PRO A 1 -14.84 -8.60 1.51
C PRO A 1 -14.78 -10.13 1.51
N GLY A 2 -13.89 -10.73 0.70
CA GLY A 2 -13.64 -12.17 0.71
C GLY A 2 -12.47 -12.54 1.61
N THR A 3 -12.76 -12.85 2.87
CA THR A 3 -11.84 -13.40 3.87
C THR A 3 -12.58 -14.45 4.69
N GLY A 4 -11.87 -15.39 5.32
CA GLY A 4 -12.48 -16.41 6.17
C GLY A 4 -13.23 -15.84 7.39
N THR A 5 -12.93 -14.59 7.79
CA THR A 5 -13.51 -13.96 8.98
C THR A 5 -13.88 -12.49 8.72
N PRO A 6 -14.96 -12.18 7.99
CA PRO A 6 -15.34 -10.81 7.68
C PRO A 6 -15.84 -10.06 8.93
N VAL A 7 -15.37 -8.83 9.12
CA VAL A 7 -15.83 -7.91 10.18
C VAL A 7 -16.42 -6.64 9.55
N PRO A 8 -17.62 -6.17 9.97
CA PRO A 8 -18.21 -4.93 9.47
C PRO A 8 -17.39 -3.68 9.81
N GLY A 9 -17.53 -2.62 9.00
CA GLY A 9 -16.85 -1.34 9.23
C GLY A 9 -15.35 -1.34 8.90
N GLY A 10 -14.93 -2.19 7.96
CA GLY A 10 -13.56 -2.23 7.48
C GLY A 10 -13.17 -1.02 6.62
N LEU A 11 -11.90 -0.97 6.24
CA LEU A 11 -11.36 0.09 5.37
C LEU A 11 -11.79 -0.09 3.92
N GLU A 12 -12.08 1.03 3.27
CA GLU A 12 -12.16 1.09 1.81
C GLU A 12 -10.76 0.98 1.18
N PHE A 13 -10.69 0.59 -0.09
CA PHE A 13 -9.42 0.39 -0.80
C PHE A 13 -8.56 1.67 -0.81
N GLU A 14 -9.19 2.82 -1.01
CA GLU A 14 -8.56 4.13 -1.02
C GLU A 14 -8.00 4.50 0.36
N GLU A 15 -8.69 4.13 1.44
CA GLU A 15 -8.24 4.38 2.81
C GLU A 15 -7.03 3.51 3.16
N ALA A 16 -7.06 2.23 2.79
CA ALA A 16 -5.92 1.33 2.97
C ALA A 16 -4.68 1.84 2.20
N THR A 17 -4.85 2.24 0.94
CA THR A 17 -3.74 2.78 0.14
C THR A 17 -3.27 4.16 0.62
N TYR A 18 -4.15 4.98 1.20
CA TYR A 18 -3.77 6.23 1.84
C TYR A 18 -2.83 5.99 3.04
N LEU A 19 -3.14 5.01 3.90
CA LEU A 19 -2.27 4.67 5.04
C LEU A 19 -0.87 4.22 4.59
N LEU A 20 -0.77 3.42 3.53
CA LEU A 20 0.54 3.04 2.94
C LEU A 20 1.36 4.27 2.54
N ARG A 21 0.72 5.24 1.87
CA ARG A 21 1.38 6.50 1.50
C ARG A 21 1.86 7.26 2.73
N MET A 22 1.07 7.30 3.79
CA MET A 22 1.43 8.00 5.03
C MET A 22 2.62 7.36 5.74
N ILE A 23 2.75 6.03 5.71
CA ILE A 23 3.92 5.32 6.23
C ILE A 23 5.18 5.78 5.46
N VAL A 24 5.15 5.76 4.13
CA VAL A 24 6.30 6.22 3.33
C VAL A 24 6.60 7.71 3.57
N ARG A 25 5.58 8.57 3.62
CA ARG A 25 5.73 10.02 3.88
C ARG A 25 6.28 10.35 5.27
N SER A 26 6.14 9.45 6.23
CA SER A 26 6.77 9.59 7.55
C SER A 26 8.29 9.37 7.55
N GLY A 27 8.87 9.01 6.39
CA GLY A 27 10.31 8.77 6.25
C GLY A 27 10.75 7.37 6.69
N ARG A 28 9.80 6.44 6.85
CA ARG A 28 10.11 5.04 7.19
C ARG A 28 10.46 4.26 5.93
N THR A 29 11.47 3.40 6.05
CA THR A 29 11.80 2.40 5.03
C THR A 29 11.03 1.11 5.30
N ILE A 30 10.30 0.63 4.31
CA ILE A 30 9.59 -0.65 4.36
C ILE A 30 10.59 -1.73 3.92
N ILE A 31 10.87 -2.71 4.78
CA ILE A 31 11.83 -3.79 4.51
C ILE A 31 11.17 -5.08 4.01
N GLY A 32 9.86 -5.19 4.13
CA GLY A 32 9.07 -6.34 3.68
C GLY A 32 7.58 -6.06 3.83
N LEU A 33 6.78 -6.88 3.16
CA LEU A 33 5.32 -6.82 3.21
C LEU A 33 4.75 -8.23 2.97
N ASP A 34 3.54 -8.44 3.43
CA ASP A 34 2.75 -9.63 3.17
C ASP A 34 1.31 -9.20 2.84
N LEU A 35 0.65 -9.97 1.99
CA LEU A 35 -0.77 -9.83 1.67
C LEU A 35 -1.42 -11.19 1.84
N ASN A 36 -1.97 -11.43 3.02
CA ASN A 36 -2.63 -12.66 3.39
C ASN A 36 -4.16 -12.54 3.29
N GLU A 37 -4.84 -13.66 3.50
CA GLU A 37 -6.31 -13.74 3.60
C GLU A 37 -7.08 -13.23 2.37
N VAL A 38 -6.45 -13.27 1.19
CA VAL A 38 -7.12 -13.05 -0.09
C VAL A 38 -7.85 -14.33 -0.47
N ALA A 39 -9.02 -14.57 0.14
CA ALA A 39 -9.79 -15.76 -0.15
C ALA A 39 -10.38 -15.69 -1.58
N PRO A 40 -10.20 -16.73 -2.40
CA PRO A 40 -10.92 -16.82 -3.66
C PRO A 40 -12.41 -16.87 -3.34
N GLY A 41 -13.18 -15.93 -3.90
CA GLY A 41 -14.64 -16.00 -3.87
C GLY A 41 -15.16 -16.79 -5.06
N ASP A 42 -16.48 -16.85 -5.22
CA ASP A 42 -17.12 -17.46 -6.39
C ASP A 42 -16.78 -16.75 -7.72
N THR A 43 -16.20 -15.55 -7.63
CA THR A 43 -15.72 -14.75 -8.77
C THR A 43 -14.27 -14.32 -8.58
N GLU A 44 -13.63 -13.93 -9.68
CA GLU A 44 -12.24 -13.44 -9.73
C GLU A 44 -12.05 -12.07 -9.04
N TRP A 45 -13.13 -11.41 -8.62
CA TRP A 45 -13.09 -10.04 -8.10
C TRP A 45 -12.14 -9.87 -6.92
N ASN A 46 -12.18 -10.77 -5.93
CA ASN A 46 -11.28 -10.70 -4.77
C ASN A 46 -9.81 -10.84 -5.17
N ALA A 47 -9.52 -11.72 -6.14
CA ALA A 47 -8.17 -11.91 -6.65
C ALA A 47 -7.68 -10.66 -7.39
N ILE A 48 -8.53 -10.01 -8.19
CA ILE A 48 -8.20 -8.77 -8.88
C ILE A 48 -7.94 -7.63 -7.88
N VAL A 49 -8.79 -7.47 -6.87
CA VAL A 49 -8.60 -6.46 -5.81
C VAL A 49 -7.32 -6.74 -5.02
N GLY A 50 -7.07 -7.99 -4.65
CA GLY A 50 -5.84 -8.42 -3.99
C GLY A 50 -4.59 -8.12 -4.83
N ALA A 51 -4.61 -8.45 -6.13
CA ALA A 51 -3.51 -8.15 -7.05
C ALA A 51 -3.25 -6.63 -7.17
N ARG A 52 -4.31 -5.81 -7.21
CA ARG A 52 -4.19 -4.35 -7.22
C ARG A 52 -3.59 -3.81 -5.92
N LEU A 53 -3.96 -4.38 -4.78
CA LEU A 53 -3.40 -3.99 -3.48
C LEU A 53 -1.92 -4.41 -3.38
N LEU A 54 -1.58 -5.64 -3.80
CA LEU A 54 -0.21 -6.14 -3.85
C LEU A 54 0.68 -5.25 -4.73
N TYR A 55 0.18 -4.82 -5.89
CA TYR A 55 0.89 -3.88 -6.75
C TYR A 55 1.18 -2.54 -6.05
N GLN A 56 0.21 -1.98 -5.31
CA GLN A 56 0.42 -0.78 -4.52
C GLN A 56 1.46 -0.99 -3.43
N LEU A 57 1.35 -2.10 -2.69
CA LEU A 57 2.28 -2.49 -1.62
C LEU A 57 3.73 -2.53 -2.14
N CYS A 58 3.98 -3.24 -3.24
CA CYS A 58 5.30 -3.34 -3.87
C CYS A 58 5.84 -1.96 -4.31
N ASN A 59 4.99 -1.14 -4.94
CA ASN A 59 5.42 0.18 -5.40
C ASN A 59 5.77 1.12 -4.24
N TRP A 60 4.95 1.17 -3.19
CA TRP A 60 5.21 2.02 -2.03
C TRP A 60 6.42 1.55 -1.22
N MET A 61 6.65 0.23 -1.14
CA MET A 61 7.90 -0.31 -0.60
C MET A 61 9.10 0.15 -1.42
N ALA A 62 9.07 0.02 -2.74
CA ALA A 62 10.15 0.46 -3.61
C ALA A 62 10.41 1.97 -3.50
N VAL A 63 9.36 2.79 -3.38
CA VAL A 63 9.50 4.24 -3.12
C VAL A 63 10.18 4.49 -1.77
N SER A 64 9.78 3.79 -0.71
CA SER A 64 10.38 3.94 0.62
C SER A 64 11.87 3.56 0.69
N GLN A 65 12.33 2.75 -0.28
CA GLN A 65 13.71 2.31 -0.45
C GLN A 65 14.49 3.18 -1.46
N GLY A 66 13.88 4.24 -2.00
CA GLY A 66 14.50 5.08 -3.02
C GLY A 66 14.68 4.40 -4.38
N ARG A 67 14.03 3.25 -4.62
CA ARG A 67 14.10 2.50 -5.88
C ARG A 67 13.15 3.03 -6.95
N LEU A 68 12.06 3.69 -6.53
CA LEU A 68 11.09 4.35 -7.39
C LEU A 68 10.84 5.77 -6.90
N VAL A 69 10.51 6.66 -7.83
CA VAL A 69 10.09 8.04 -7.53
C VAL A 69 8.57 8.14 -7.67
N ALA A 70 7.89 8.48 -6.58
CA ALA A 70 6.45 8.72 -6.60
C ALA A 70 6.13 10.07 -7.26
N LYS A 71 5.27 10.07 -8.28
CA LYS A 71 4.75 11.32 -8.87
C LYS A 71 3.81 11.99 -7.87
N GLY A 72 3.98 13.30 -7.65
CA GLY A 72 3.11 14.11 -6.79
C GLY A 72 3.39 14.01 -5.28
N ILE A 73 4.44 13.30 -4.87
CA ILE A 73 4.98 13.37 -3.52
C ILE A 73 6.29 14.15 -3.62
N GLY A 74 6.32 15.37 -3.08
CA GLY A 74 7.55 16.16 -3.00
C GLY A 74 8.65 15.30 -2.37
N SER A 75 9.82 15.27 -3.01
CA SER A 75 10.91 14.38 -2.60
C SER A 75 11.22 14.58 -1.12
N ALA A 76 11.48 13.49 -0.38
CA ALA A 76 12.04 13.59 0.96
C ALA A 76 13.34 14.42 0.95
N ASP A 77 14.08 14.40 -0.16
CA ASP A 77 15.30 15.19 -0.38
C ASP A 77 15.04 16.70 -0.44
N GLU A 78 13.87 17.15 -0.88
CA GLU A 78 13.52 18.58 -0.91
C GLU A 78 13.25 19.13 0.50
N LYS A 79 12.80 18.28 1.42
CA LYS A 79 12.54 18.68 2.81
C LYS A 79 13.82 18.78 3.64
N ASN A 80 14.84 17.96 3.34
CA ASN A 80 16.14 18.02 4.01
C ASN A 80 17.06 19.13 3.47
N LYS A 81 16.85 19.63 2.25
CA LYS A 81 17.58 20.81 1.72
C LYS A 81 17.13 22.16 2.30
N LYS A 82 16.03 22.19 3.07
CA LYS A 82 15.49 23.40 3.71
C LYS A 82 15.76 23.49 5.21
N LYS A 83 16.65 22.65 5.75
CA LYS A 83 17.17 22.78 7.11
C LYS A 83 18.62 23.22 7.07
#